data_AF-A0A1F8QT49-F1
#
_entry.id   AF-A0A1F8QT49-F1
#
_cell.length_a   1.000
_cell.length_b   1.000
_cell.length_c   1.000
_cell.angle_alpha   90.00
_cell.angle_beta   90.00
_cell.angle_gamma   90.00
#
_symmetry.space_group_name_H-M   'P 1'
#
loop_
_entity.id
_entity.type
_entity.pdbx_description
1 polymer ?
#
loop_
_entity_poly.entity_id
_entity_poly.type
_entity_poly.pdbx_seq_one_letter_code
_entity_poly.pdbx_strand_id
1 'polypeptide(L)'
;MARWIGFIIAILVGVSLGLGYGWIVSPVHYIDTSPDTLRIDFRTDYVLMVAEAYQNEKDLGLAVRRLALLGNLPPSEMVSQAIQFAQKYGYAEADITQMQSLWNELHALETRLKTAVP
;
A
#
# COMPACT_ATOMS: atom_id res chain seq x y z
N MET A 1 51.52 5.87 29.44
CA MET A 1 50.90 5.23 28.25
C MET A 1 49.73 4.33 28.62
N ALA A 2 49.82 3.47 29.64
CA ALA A 2 48.76 2.53 30.06
C ALA A 2 47.36 3.14 30.36
N ARG A 3 47.30 4.41 30.80
CA ARG A 3 46.04 5.10 31.12
C ARG A 3 45.14 5.33 29.90
N TRP A 4 45.74 5.56 28.73
CA TRP A 4 45.01 5.77 27.48
C TRP A 4 44.50 4.45 26.89
N ILE A 5 45.22 3.35 27.13
CA ILE A 5 44.83 2.01 26.68
C ILE A 5 43.52 1.57 27.34
N GLY A 6 43.38 1.76 28.66
CA GLY A 6 42.13 1.43 29.35
C GLY A 6 40.94 2.25 28.87
N PHE A 7 41.16 3.52 28.55
CA PHE A 7 40.12 4.39 28.00
C PHE A 7 39.65 3.93 26.61
N ILE A 8 40.58 3.55 25.73
CA ILE A 8 40.28 3.03 24.39
C ILE A 8 39.53 1.69 24.47
N ILE A 9 39.94 0.81 25.38
CA ILE A 9 39.26 -0.48 25.59
C ILE A 9 37.81 -0.26 26.06
N ALA A 10 37.58 0.65 27.00
CA ALA A 10 36.22 0.95 27.47
C ALA A 10 35.32 1.48 26.34
N ILE A 11 35.84 2.34 25.45
CA ILE A 11 35.11 2.83 24.29
C ILE A 11 34.80 1.68 23.31
N LEU A 12 35.80 0.84 22.99
CA LEU A 12 35.60 -0.30 22.09
C LEU A 12 34.51 -1.24 22.60
N VAL A 13 34.54 -1.56 23.90
CA VAL A 13 33.51 -2.40 24.52
C VAL A 13 32.13 -1.75 24.44
N GLY A 14 32.03 -0.45 24.75
CA GLY A 14 30.76 0.28 24.65
C GLY A 14 30.19 0.32 23.22
N VAL A 15 31.05 0.57 22.22
CA VAL A 15 30.64 0.58 20.80
C VAL A 15 30.23 -0.81 20.33
N SER A 16 31.00 -1.85 20.65
CA SER A 16 30.66 -3.23 20.29
C SER A 16 29.33 -3.66 20.90
N LEU A 17 29.09 -3.34 22.17
CA LEU A 17 27.83 -3.64 22.84
C LEU A 17 26.65 -2.82 22.27
N GLY A 18 26.86 -1.53 22.02
CA GLY A 18 25.82 -0.66 21.44
C GLY A 18 25.41 -1.06 20.03
N LEU A 19 26.38 -1.39 19.17
CA LEU A 19 26.12 -1.88 17.82
C LEU A 19 25.48 -3.28 17.83
N GLY A 20 25.98 -4.19 18.67
CA GLY A 20 25.40 -5.52 18.82
C GLY A 20 23.95 -5.47 19.30
N TYR A 21 23.66 -4.62 20.29
CA TYR A 21 22.30 -4.41 20.79
C TYR A 21 21.41 -3.78 19.72
N GLY A 22 21.87 -2.74 19.04
CA GLY A 22 21.14 -2.09 17.97
C GLY A 22 20.76 -3.05 16.83
N TRP A 23 21.65 -3.96 16.46
CA TRP A 23 21.41 -4.91 15.36
C TRP A 23 20.52 -6.10 15.74
N ILE A 24 20.61 -6.59 16.98
CA ILE A 24 19.86 -7.77 17.45
C ILE A 24 18.46 -7.40 17.97
N VAL A 25 18.32 -6.27 18.66
CA VAL A 25 17.08 -5.89 19.35
C VAL A 25 16.18 -5.00 18.49
N SER A 26 16.75 -4.23 17.57
CA SER A 26 15.99 -3.45 16.58
C SER A 26 16.72 -3.43 15.24
N PRO A 27 16.75 -4.57 14.53
CA PRO A 27 17.28 -4.58 13.17
C PRO A 27 16.58 -3.48 12.36
N VAL A 28 17.36 -2.71 11.59
CA VAL A 28 16.82 -1.70 10.68
C VAL A 28 15.92 -2.43 9.69
N HIS A 29 14.61 -2.38 9.91
CA HIS A 29 13.65 -2.83 8.95
C HIS A 29 13.66 -1.81 7.81
N TYR A 30 14.28 -2.17 6.69
CA TYR A 30 14.13 -1.45 5.44
C TYR A 30 12.65 -1.44 5.07
N ILE A 31 11.97 -0.32 5.31
CA ILE A 31 10.59 -0.10 4.89
C ILE A 31 10.58 0.54 3.49
N ASP A 32 11.32 -0.06 2.55
CA ASP A 32 11.13 0.20 1.12
C ASP A 32 9.97 -0.67 0.64
N THR A 33 8.78 -0.42 1.20
CA THR A 33 7.63 -1.24 0.89
C THR A 33 6.82 -0.48 -0.16
N SER A 34 7.05 -0.83 -1.42
CA SER A 34 6.27 -0.41 -2.58
C SER A 34 4.76 -0.45 -2.27
N PRO A 35 3.91 0.43 -2.84
CA PRO A 35 2.49 0.52 -2.46
C PRO A 35 1.70 -0.81 -2.50
N ASP A 36 2.21 -1.84 -3.20
CA ASP A 36 1.70 -3.21 -3.19
C ASP A 36 1.92 -3.98 -1.86
N THR A 37 2.57 -3.39 -0.86
CA THR A 37 2.70 -3.92 0.51
C THR A 37 1.77 -3.22 1.52
N LEU A 38 1.06 -2.16 1.11
CA LEU A 38 0.18 -1.40 2.01
C LEU A 38 -0.79 -2.36 2.70
N ARG A 39 -1.09 -2.12 3.98
CA ARG A 39 -2.13 -2.90 4.64
C ARG A 39 -3.47 -2.65 3.93
N ILE A 40 -4.31 -3.68 3.90
CA ILE A 40 -5.56 -3.70 3.12
C ILE A 40 -6.55 -2.60 3.54
N ASP A 41 -6.50 -2.13 4.79
CA ASP A 41 -7.23 -0.95 5.28
C ASP A 41 -6.85 0.30 4.48
N PHE A 42 -5.56 0.64 4.43
CA PHE A 42 -5.09 1.83 3.69
C PHE A 42 -5.31 1.73 2.18
N ARG A 43 -5.22 0.52 1.59
CA ARG A 43 -5.57 0.35 0.17
C ARG A 43 -7.04 0.59 -0.08
N THR A 44 -7.90 0.13 0.83
CA THR A 44 -9.34 0.32 0.72
C THR A 44 -9.69 1.80 0.79
N ASP A 45 -9.08 2.55 1.72
CA ASP A 45 -9.28 4.00 1.83
C ASP A 45 -8.81 4.74 0.57
N TYR A 46 -7.68 4.32 -0.02
CA TYR A 46 -7.22 4.89 -1.29
C TYR A 46 -8.17 4.57 -2.46
N VAL A 47 -8.66 3.34 -2.55
CA VAL A 47 -9.65 2.97 -3.57
C VAL A 47 -10.93 3.79 -3.41
N LEU A 48 -11.39 4.03 -2.18
CA LEU A 48 -12.53 4.90 -1.92
C LEU A 48 -12.28 6.32 -2.41
N MET A 49 -11.13 6.93 -2.08
CA MET A 49 -10.76 8.26 -2.58
C MET A 49 -10.74 8.33 -4.11
N VAL A 50 -10.25 7.27 -4.78
CA VAL A 50 -10.27 7.20 -6.25
C VAL A 50 -11.70 7.07 -6.78
N ALA A 51 -12.56 6.29 -6.12
CA ALA A 51 -13.97 6.14 -6.48
C ALA A 51 -14.73 7.47 -6.35
N GLU A 52 -14.54 8.20 -5.25
CA GLU A 52 -15.10 9.53 -5.04
C GLU A 52 -14.64 10.52 -6.10
N ALA A 53 -13.33 10.58 -6.37
CA ALA A 53 -12.78 11.45 -7.40
C ALA A 53 -13.34 11.11 -8.79
N TYR A 54 -13.48 9.81 -9.11
CA TYR A 54 -14.10 9.36 -10.35
C TYR A 54 -15.56 9.83 -10.46
N GLN A 55 -16.33 9.82 -9.36
CA GLN A 55 -17.71 10.31 -9.43
C GLN A 55 -17.80 11.78 -9.81
N ASN A 56 -16.83 12.59 -9.40
CA ASN A 56 -16.79 14.01 -9.71
C ASN A 56 -16.20 14.30 -11.11
N GLU A 57 -15.10 13.62 -11.46
CA GLU A 57 -14.34 13.88 -12.69
C GLU A 57 -14.86 13.09 -13.90
N LYS A 58 -15.50 11.94 -13.66
CA LYS A 58 -15.97 10.97 -14.68
C LYS A 58 -14.90 10.49 -15.67
N ASP A 59 -13.63 10.61 -15.31
CA ASP A 59 -12.50 10.13 -16.11
C ASP A 59 -12.04 8.74 -15.63
N LEU A 60 -12.51 7.71 -16.33
CA LEU A 60 -12.16 6.32 -16.03
C LEU A 60 -10.68 6.02 -16.29
N GLY A 61 -10.06 6.68 -17.28
CA GLY A 61 -8.65 6.51 -17.58
C GLY A 61 -7.75 7.06 -16.48
N LEU A 62 -8.13 8.18 -15.89
CA LEU A 62 -7.46 8.75 -14.72
C LEU A 62 -7.62 7.87 -13.49
N ALA A 63 -8.82 7.31 -13.26
CA ALA A 63 -9.06 6.35 -12.19
C ALA A 63 -8.16 5.11 -12.31
N VAL A 64 -8.05 4.53 -13.51
CA VAL A 64 -7.14 3.40 -13.79
C VAL A 64 -5.68 3.76 -13.47
N ARG A 65 -5.21 4.93 -13.90
CA ARG A 65 -3.83 5.38 -13.62
C ARG A 65 -3.56 5.55 -12.13
N ARG A 66 -4.54 6.07 -11.37
CA ARG A 66 -4.45 6.21 -9.91
C ARG A 66 -4.43 4.84 -9.23
N LEU A 67 -5.26 3.89 -9.66
CA LEU A 67 -5.28 2.53 -9.12
C LEU A 67 -4.00 1.75 -9.43
N ALA A 68 -3.39 1.97 -10.59
CA ALA A 68 -2.11 1.36 -10.96
C ALA A 68 -0.97 1.69 -9.98
N LEU A 69 -1.10 2.74 -9.17
CA LEU A 69 -0.14 3.05 -8.11
C LEU A 69 -0.15 2.00 -6.99
N LEU A 70 -1.26 1.28 -6.76
CA LEU A 70 -1.38 0.25 -5.72
C LEU A 70 -0.76 -1.11 -6.11
N GLY A 71 -0.29 -1.25 -7.35
CA GLY A 71 0.41 -2.44 -7.82
C GLY A 71 -0.09 -2.93 -9.18
N ASN A 72 0.24 -4.18 -9.50
CA ASN A 72 0.07 -4.76 -10.83
C ASN A 72 -1.20 -5.62 -11.02
N LEU A 73 -2.12 -5.58 -10.06
CA LEU A 73 -3.41 -6.27 -10.18
C LEU A 73 -4.30 -5.57 -11.23
N PRO A 74 -5.24 -6.28 -11.86
CA PRO A 74 -6.30 -5.63 -12.63
C PRO A 74 -7.03 -4.59 -11.76
N PRO A 75 -7.26 -3.37 -12.25
CA PRO A 75 -7.98 -2.32 -11.51
C PRO A 75 -9.32 -2.81 -10.94
N SER A 76 -10.11 -3.59 -11.70
CA SER A 76 -11.37 -4.14 -11.19
C SER A 76 -11.17 -5.11 -10.02
N GLU A 77 -10.07 -5.86 -10.01
CA GLU A 77 -9.76 -6.79 -8.93
C GLU A 77 -9.35 -6.06 -7.65
N MET A 78 -8.55 -4.98 -7.76
CA MET A 78 -8.22 -4.14 -6.61
C MET A 78 -9.47 -3.55 -5.96
N VAL A 79 -10.40 -3.02 -6.77
CA VAL A 79 -11.64 -2.44 -6.26
C VAL A 79 -12.54 -3.51 -5.63
N SER A 80 -12.59 -4.71 -6.21
CA SER A 80 -13.32 -5.85 -5.62
C SER A 80 -12.80 -6.22 -4.23
N GLN A 81 -11.47 -6.30 -4.06
CA GLN A 81 -10.86 -6.58 -2.76
C GLN A 81 -11.17 -5.49 -1.72
N ALA A 82 -11.12 -4.22 -2.14
CA ALA A 82 -11.49 -3.08 -1.31
C ALA A 82 -12.96 -3.13 -0.87
N ILE A 83 -13.89 -3.44 -1.79
CA ILE A 83 -15.32 -3.60 -1.46
C ILE A 83 -15.54 -4.72 -0.44
N GLN A 84 -14.91 -5.88 -0.63
CA GLN A 84 -15.02 -7.00 0.31
C GLN A 84 -14.50 -6.64 1.71
N PHE A 85 -13.39 -5.91 1.77
CA PHE A 85 -12.88 -5.39 3.03
C PHE A 85 -13.85 -4.38 3.66
N ALA A 86 -14.30 -3.40 2.89
CA ALA A 86 -15.23 -2.35 3.34
C ALA A 86 -16.53 -2.93 3.92
N GLN A 87 -17.09 -3.94 3.28
CA GLN A 87 -18.27 -4.68 3.77
C GLN A 87 -17.99 -5.41 5.09
N LYS A 88 -16.84 -6.06 5.21
CA LYS A 88 -16.46 -6.81 6.42
C LYS A 88 -16.25 -5.90 7.63
N TYR A 89 -15.72 -4.71 7.41
CA TYR A 89 -15.38 -3.76 8.48
C TYR A 89 -16.40 -2.63 8.67
N GLY A 90 -17.55 -2.68 7.98
CA GLY A 90 -18.70 -1.82 8.24
C GLY A 90 -18.56 -0.38 7.75
N TYR A 91 -17.94 -0.18 6.58
CA TYR A 91 -17.91 1.13 5.91
C TYR A 91 -19.33 1.59 5.56
N ALA A 92 -19.51 2.90 5.32
CA ALA A 92 -20.82 3.44 4.97
C ALA A 92 -21.33 2.85 3.65
N GLU A 93 -22.63 2.57 3.57
CA GLU A 93 -23.24 2.00 2.35
C GLU A 93 -23.04 2.91 1.12
N ALA A 94 -23.04 4.23 1.33
CA ALA A 94 -22.77 5.22 0.27
C ALA A 94 -21.37 5.03 -0.33
N ASP A 95 -20.35 4.86 0.50
CA ASP A 95 -18.95 4.68 0.11
C ASP A 95 -18.78 3.35 -0.64
N ILE A 96 -19.40 2.28 -0.13
CA ILE A 96 -19.43 0.97 -0.78
C ILE A 96 -20.11 1.08 -2.17
N THR A 97 -21.20 1.83 -2.27
CA THR A 97 -21.92 2.03 -3.54
C THR A 97 -21.06 2.79 -4.56
N GLN A 98 -20.29 3.79 -4.12
CA GLN A 98 -19.36 4.51 -5.00
C GLN A 98 -18.26 3.59 -5.54
N MET A 99 -17.66 2.77 -4.66
CA MET A 99 -16.66 1.78 -5.08
C MET A 99 -17.26 0.74 -6.03
N GLN A 100 -18.49 0.27 -5.79
CA GLN A 100 -19.21 -0.64 -6.70
C GLN A 100 -19.49 -0.02 -8.07
N SER A 101 -19.86 1.25 -8.11
CA SER A 101 -20.03 1.98 -9.37
C SER A 101 -18.73 2.04 -10.17
N LEU A 102 -17.60 2.34 -9.52
CA LEU A 102 -16.29 2.32 -10.18
C LEU A 102 -15.93 0.90 -10.66
N TRP A 103 -16.19 -0.11 -9.83
CA TRP A 103 -15.92 -1.51 -10.16
C TRP A 103 -16.66 -1.95 -11.44
N ASN A 104 -17.95 -1.63 -11.56
CA ASN A 104 -18.76 -1.98 -12.73
C ASN A 104 -18.17 -1.41 -14.02
N GLU A 105 -17.73 -0.16 -14.00
CA GLU A 105 -17.16 0.52 -15.17
C GLU A 105 -15.79 -0.06 -15.56
N LEU A 106 -14.95 -0.35 -14.56
CA LEU A 106 -13.65 -0.99 -14.78
C LEU A 106 -13.82 -2.41 -15.34
N HIS A 107 -14.74 -3.20 -14.79
CA HIS A 107 -15.01 -4.55 -15.26
C HIS A 107 -15.52 -4.57 -16.70
N ALA A 108 -16.40 -3.62 -17.06
CA ALA A 108 -16.88 -3.45 -18.42
C ALA A 108 -15.74 -3.07 -19.38
N LEU A 109 -14.85 -2.15 -18.97
CA LEU A 109 -13.68 -1.76 -19.74
C LEU A 109 -12.74 -2.96 -19.99
N GLU A 110 -12.35 -3.67 -18.93
CA GLU A 110 -11.46 -4.83 -19.02
C GLU A 110 -12.06 -5.94 -19.90
N THR A 111 -13.37 -6.19 -19.78
CA THR A 111 -14.08 -7.14 -20.65
C THR A 111 -13.99 -6.73 -22.11
N ARG A 112 -14.24 -5.44 -22.42
CA ARG A 112 -14.13 -4.89 -23.79
C ARG A 112 -12.71 -5.06 -24.34
N LEU A 113 -11.70 -4.76 -23.52
CA LEU A 113 -10.29 -4.91 -23.90
C LEU A 113 -9.94 -6.37 -24.20
N LYS A 114 -10.42 -7.32 -23.39
CA LYS A 114 -10.21 -8.75 -23.60
C LYS A 114 -10.87 -9.26 -24.89
N THR A 115 -12.03 -8.72 -25.26
CA THR A 115 -12.71 -9.08 -26.51
C THR A 115 -12.14 -8.38 -27.75
N ALA A 116 -11.37 -7.31 -27.58
CA ALA A 116 -10.81 -6.52 -28.68
C ALA A 116 -9.46 -7.05 -29.20
N VAL A 117 -8.80 -7.94 -28.46
CA VAL A 117 -7.52 -8.56 -28.85
C VAL A 117 -7.80 -9.98 -29.37
N PRO A 118 -7.62 -10.27 -30.68
CA PRO A 118 -7.79 -11.59 -31.27
C PRO A 118 -6.67 -12.57 -30.89
#